data_AF-A0A7W5PB32-F1
#
_entry.id   AF-A0A7W5PB32-F1
#
_cell.length_a   1.000
_cell.length_b   1.000
_cell.length_c   1.000
_cell.angle_alpha   90.00
_cell.angle_beta   90.00
_cell.angle_gamma   90.00
#
_symmetry.space_group_name_H-M   'P 1'
#
loop_
_entity.id
_entity.type
_entity.pdbx_description
1 polymer ?
#
loop_
_entity_poly.entity_id
_entity_poly.type
_entity_poly.pdbx_seq_one_letter_code
_entity_poly.pdbx_strand_id
1 'polypeptide(L)' 'MAKQATPMKKTRARYSDAYREEALALADRVGTAAAARELGLQPSQLYQWR' A
#
# COMPACT_ATOMS: atom_id res chain seq x y z
N MET A 1 19.48 24.05 -23.99
CA MET A 1 18.70 24.14 -22.73
C MET A 1 17.28 23.67 -23.02
N ALA A 2 16.94 22.42 -22.68
CA ALA A 2 15.58 21.91 -22.84
C ALA A 2 15.22 21.09 -21.58
N LYS A 3 14.45 21.74 -20.70
CA LYS A 3 13.94 21.18 -19.45
C LYS A 3 12.82 20.21 -19.83
N GLN A 4 13.10 18.92 -19.87
CA GLN A 4 12.07 17.92 -20.16
C GLN A 4 11.19 17.74 -18.93
N ALA A 5 9.91 18.08 -19.10
CA ALA A 5 8.89 18.03 -18.08
C ALA A 5 8.75 16.61 -17.52
N THR A 6 8.94 16.47 -16.21
CA THR A 6 8.52 15.28 -15.45
C THR A 6 7.03 15.07 -15.66
N PRO A 7 6.57 13.90 -16.15
CA PRO A 7 5.16 13.60 -16.23
C PRO A 7 4.60 13.47 -14.80
N MET A 8 3.93 14.51 -14.31
CA MET A 8 3.21 14.45 -13.06
C MET A 8 1.94 13.59 -13.22
N LYS A 9 1.94 12.47 -12.49
CA LYS A 9 0.89 12.07 -11.55
C LYS A 9 -0.42 11.52 -12.14
N LYS A 10 -0.46 10.19 -12.29
CA LYS A 10 -1.35 9.43 -11.39
C LYS A 10 -0.50 8.98 -10.22
N THR A 11 -0.49 9.75 -9.14
CA THR A 11 -0.07 9.22 -7.85
C THR A 11 -1.06 8.10 -7.53
N ARG A 12 -0.81 6.88 -8.04
CA ARG A 12 -1.36 5.67 -7.41
C ARG A 12 -1.14 5.91 -5.93
N ALA A 13 -2.19 5.88 -5.12
CA ALA A 13 -2.09 6.12 -3.69
C ALA A 13 -0.98 5.22 -3.17
N ARG A 14 0.23 5.78 -3.08
CA ARG A 14 1.44 5.02 -2.86
C ARG A 14 1.50 5.02 -1.36
N TYR A 15 0.82 4.04 -0.78
CA TYR A 15 1.00 3.72 0.62
C TYR A 15 2.49 3.78 0.91
N SER A 16 2.90 4.55 1.91
CA SER A 16 4.31 4.62 2.28
C SER A 16 4.81 3.20 2.55
N ASP A 17 6.08 2.93 2.29
CA ASP A 17 6.64 1.60 2.55
C ASP A 17 6.43 1.23 4.04
N ALA A 18 6.52 2.21 4.96
CA ALA A 18 6.16 2.05 6.37
C ALA A 18 4.71 1.60 6.61
N TYR A 19 3.73 2.17 5.90
CA TYR A 19 2.33 1.77 6.04
C TYR A 19 2.10 0.34 5.55
N ARG A 20 2.81 -0.08 4.50
CA ARG A 20 2.72 -1.46 4.00
C ARG A 20 3.33 -2.44 5.00
N GLU A 21 4.48 -2.12 5.57
CA GLU A 21 5.11 -2.91 6.63
C GLU A 21 4.21 -3.05 7.86
N GLU A 22 3.59 -1.97 8.34
CA GLU A 22 2.64 -2.03 9.45
C GLU A 22 1.41 -2.88 9.11
N ALA A 23 0.89 -2.74 7.88
CA ALA A 23 -0.25 -3.52 7.43
C ALA A 23 0.06 -5.02 7.30
N LEU A 24 1.28 -5.36 6.86
CA LEU A 24 1.78 -6.74 6.80
C LEU A 24 2.02 -7.30 8.20
N ALA A 25 2.62 -6.53 9.10
CA ALA A 25 2.82 -6.93 10.49
C ALA A 25 1.49 -7.16 11.21
N LEU A 26 0.46 -6.36 10.91
CA LEU A 26 -0.90 -6.58 11.40
C LEU A 26 -1.49 -7.86 10.77
N ALA A 27 -1.34 -8.06 9.47
CA ALA A 27 -1.81 -9.25 8.76
C ALA A 27 -1.17 -10.55 9.28
N ASP A 28 0.10 -10.54 9.70
CA ASP A 28 0.74 -11.71 10.31
C ASP A 28 0.24 -12.01 11.73
N ARG A 29 -0.27 -11.00 12.45
CA ARG A 29 -0.81 -11.17 13.81
C ARG A 29 -2.28 -11.60 13.83
N VAL A 30 -3.13 -10.94 13.04
CA VAL A 30 -4.60 -11.14 13.06
C VAL A 30 -5.14 -11.85 11.81
N GLY A 31 -4.30 -12.05 10.81
CA GLY A 31 -4.67 -12.59 9.50
C GLY A 31 -5.03 -11.51 8.49
N THR A 32 -4.74 -11.77 7.21
CA THR A 32 -4.93 -10.83 6.08
C THR A 32 -6.35 -10.28 5.98
N ALA A 33 -7.36 -11.12 6.19
CA ALA A 33 -8.76 -10.70 6.08
C ALA A 33 -9.19 -9.75 7.22
N ALA A 34 -8.70 -9.97 8.44
CA ALA A 34 -8.98 -9.11 9.59
C ALA A 34 -8.23 -7.78 9.46
N ALA A 35 -6.94 -7.83 9.14
CA ALA A 35 -6.13 -6.64 8.91
C ALA A 35 -6.69 -5.76 7.78
N ALA A 36 -7.15 -6.35 6.68
CA ALA A 36 -7.80 -5.63 5.60
C ALA A 36 -9.07 -4.88 6.07
N ARG A 37 -9.90 -5.53 6.91
CA ARG A 37 -11.12 -4.91 7.44
C ARG A 37 -10.82 -3.76 8.40
N GLU A 38 -9.82 -3.91 9.28
CA GLU A 38 -9.42 -2.85 10.20
C GLU A 38 -8.80 -1.64 9.50
N LEU A 39 -7.99 -1.89 8.47
CA LEU A 39 -7.33 -0.84 7.70
C LEU A 39 -8.22 -0.23 6.61
N GLY A 40 -9.43 -0.77 6.40
CA GLY A 40 -10.30 -0.39 5.28
C GLY A 40 -9.68 -0.69 3.91
N LEU A 41 -8.76 -1.65 3.85
CA LEU A 41 -8.06 -2.08 2.65
C LEU A 41 -8.78 -3.27 2.01
N GLN A 42 -8.56 -3.44 0.71
CA GLN A 42 -8.95 -4.66 0.04
C GLN A 42 -7.96 -5.78 0.42
N PRO A 43 -8.40 -7.01 0.73
CA PRO A 43 -7.49 -8.12 1.06
C PRO A 43 -6.48 -8.41 -0.05
N SER A 44 -6.88 -8.22 -1.32
CA SER A 44 -6.00 -8.31 -2.49
C SER A 44 -4.82 -7.35 -2.44
N GLN A 45 -4.95 -6.20 -1.77
CA GLN A 45 -3.89 -5.21 -1.62
C GLN A 45 -2.77 -5.76 -0.71
N LEU A 46 -3.15 -6.44 0.38
CA LEU A 46 -2.19 -7.06 1.30
C LEU A 46 -1.49 -8.27 0.65
N TYR A 47 -2.21 -9.06 -0.15
CA TYR A 47 -1.60 -10.14 -0.94
C TYR A 47 -0.63 -9.63 -2.01
N GLN A 48 -0.82 -8.42 -2.54
CA GLN A 48 0.13 -7.80 -3.47
C GLN A 48 1.37 -7.22 -2.78
N TRP A 49 1.35 -7.06 -1.46
CA TRP A 49 2.48 -6.52 -0.68
C TRP A 49 3.34 -7.59 -0.02
N ARG A 50 2.78 -8.78 0.23
CA ARG A 50 3.57 -9.98 0.50
C ARG A 50 4.37 -10.38 -0.75
#